data_AF-A0AAI9X1U8-F1
#
_entry.id   AF-A0AAI9X1U8-F1
#
_cell.length_a   1.000
_cell.length_b   1.000
_cell.length_c   1.000
_cell.angle_alpha   90.00
_cell.angle_beta   90.00
_cell.angle_gamma   90.00
#
_symmetry.space_group_name_H-M   'P 1'
#
loop_
_entity.id
_entity.type
_entity.pdbx_description
1 polymer ?
#
loop_
_entity_poly.entity_id
_entity_poly.type
_entity_poly.pdbx_seq_one_letter_code
_entity_poly.pdbx_strand_id
1 'polypeptide(L)'
;MDQESIRRLCHFGLYNEDYTKAKGLEPFSSHEESAGFSLYRDWSLSQSLAEGSDAIAAKLAEQSSHKFSRIPFTEFVRRAYGPSQAIERFLWEHDFLEVKIYSTFIRNLQHLELLGELKQSLKKIDAGPFLYAAIEKALQRVMLQINPHVPLIDKKLENVKPELDERLQWIIEPLQRLLQTPDTARNILQQLEILENRFYKLYRSPEANWGPFNTDTLFFGQIQRIDVSEFANALSRKDQDFLSQYVVDALYAKDDHARRKLNTRWNDLSIEVEECMVAKVDVSRKIDHLTQELYRVGNYYSLTAIIQGIKASGLHTKALEDFGYLVDSENNYERYRRRAKTRPGMDFFFPALSAAVRGNFTFADEVIDRFARYNVEDYQRHSFVCFVTACFGR
;
A
#
# COMPACT_ATOMS: atom_id res chain seq x y z
N MET A 1 14.67 -25.91 -7.31
CA MET A 1 13.52 -25.06 -6.92
C MET A 1 12.77 -25.83 -5.85
N ASP A 2 12.59 -25.24 -4.66
CA ASP A 2 11.89 -25.89 -3.55
C ASP A 2 10.36 -25.94 -3.79
N GLN A 3 9.66 -26.81 -3.06
CA GLN A 3 8.20 -27.00 -3.21
C GLN A 3 7.42 -25.70 -2.98
N GLU A 4 7.88 -24.85 -2.07
CA GLU A 4 7.21 -23.61 -1.72
C GLU A 4 7.36 -22.56 -2.85
N SER A 5 8.52 -22.48 -3.50
CA SER A 5 8.70 -21.68 -4.72
C SER A 5 7.80 -22.16 -5.87
N ILE A 6 7.61 -23.48 -6.04
CA ILE A 6 6.69 -24.02 -7.05
C ILE A 6 5.23 -23.64 -6.73
N ARG A 7 4.82 -23.76 -5.46
CA ARG A 7 3.49 -23.34 -4.99
C ARG A 7 3.22 -21.88 -5.33
N ARG A 8 4.19 -20.99 -5.09
CA ARG A 8 4.09 -19.56 -5.41
C ARG A 8 4.01 -19.28 -6.91
N LEU A 9 4.81 -19.96 -7.72
CA LEU A 9 4.73 -19.82 -9.18
C LEU A 9 3.35 -20.21 -9.70
N CYS A 10 2.76 -21.27 -9.15
CA CYS A 10 1.41 -21.69 -9.48
C CYS A 10 0.37 -20.64 -9.04
N HIS A 11 0.47 -20.13 -7.81
CA HIS A 11 -0.41 -19.08 -7.28
C HIS A 11 -0.45 -17.85 -8.18
N PHE A 12 0.71 -17.34 -8.60
CA PHE A 12 0.79 -16.16 -9.47
C PHE A 12 0.58 -16.46 -10.97
N GLY A 13 0.34 -17.72 -11.36
CA GLY A 13 0.19 -18.12 -12.76
C GLY A 13 1.43 -17.85 -13.62
N LEU A 14 2.62 -17.93 -13.01
CA LEU A 14 3.91 -17.72 -13.68
C LEU A 14 4.56 -19.06 -14.09
N TYR A 15 3.78 -20.13 -14.12
CA TYR A 15 4.23 -21.49 -14.37
C TYR A 15 3.46 -22.13 -15.52
N ASN A 16 4.15 -22.86 -16.39
CA ASN A 16 3.53 -23.49 -17.57
C ASN A 16 2.58 -24.63 -17.14
N GLU A 17 1.30 -24.52 -17.54
CA GLU A 17 0.22 -25.46 -17.25
C GLU A 17 0.53 -26.91 -17.66
N ASP A 18 1.31 -27.10 -18.72
CA ASP A 18 1.70 -28.42 -19.22
C ASP A 18 2.59 -29.17 -18.21
N TYR A 19 3.42 -28.45 -17.46
CA TYR A 19 4.28 -29.05 -16.44
C TYR A 19 3.51 -29.37 -15.15
N THR A 20 2.55 -28.53 -14.76
CA THR A 20 1.68 -28.73 -13.60
C THR A 20 0.87 -30.03 -13.75
N LYS A 21 0.29 -30.23 -14.95
CA LYS A 21 -0.36 -31.50 -15.33
C LYS A 21 0.60 -32.69 -15.30
N ALA A 22 1.82 -32.53 -15.79
CA ALA A 22 2.83 -33.60 -15.78
C ALA A 22 3.34 -33.99 -14.37
N LYS A 23 3.22 -33.09 -13.37
CA LYS A 23 3.61 -33.34 -11.97
C LYS A 23 2.47 -33.82 -11.07
N GLY A 24 1.25 -33.97 -11.60
CA GLY A 24 0.08 -34.35 -10.80
C GLY A 24 -0.31 -33.28 -9.77
N LEU A 25 0.11 -32.03 -9.97
CA LEU A 25 -0.38 -30.90 -9.21
C LEU A 25 -1.67 -30.45 -9.89
N GLU A 26 -2.76 -30.31 -9.13
CA GLU A 26 -4.01 -29.83 -9.71
C GLU A 26 -3.78 -28.48 -10.38
N PRO A 27 -4.21 -28.30 -11.64
CA PRO A 27 -4.29 -26.97 -12.23
C PRO A 27 -5.12 -26.12 -11.28
N PHE A 28 -4.65 -24.92 -10.94
CA PHE A 28 -5.54 -23.97 -10.29
C PHE A 28 -6.67 -23.73 -11.27
N SER A 29 -7.85 -24.28 -10.95
CA SER A 29 -9.07 -23.88 -11.63
C SER A 29 -9.11 -22.37 -11.49
N SER A 30 -9.04 -21.65 -12.61
CA SER A 30 -9.69 -20.37 -12.68
C SER A 30 -11.07 -20.63 -12.10
N HIS A 31 -11.36 -20.11 -10.91
CA HIS A 31 -12.72 -20.08 -10.42
C HIS A 31 -13.47 -19.19 -11.42
N GLU A 32 -13.92 -19.81 -12.51
CA GLU A 32 -15.10 -19.39 -13.23
C GLU A 32 -16.25 -19.60 -12.25
N GLU A 33 -16.38 -18.71 -11.27
CA GLU A 33 -17.72 -18.27 -10.93
C GLU A 33 -18.24 -17.53 -12.15
N SER A 34 -18.73 -18.33 -13.09
CA SER A 34 -19.79 -18.03 -14.04
C SER A 34 -21.06 -17.67 -13.24
N ALA A 35 -20.98 -16.62 -12.43
CA ALA A 35 -22.13 -15.86 -12.02
C ALA A 35 -22.21 -14.70 -13.00
N GLY A 36 -23.29 -14.65 -13.77
CA GLY A 36 -23.54 -13.64 -14.79
C GLY A 36 -23.63 -12.22 -14.21
N PHE A 37 -22.50 -11.61 -13.89
CA PHE A 37 -22.43 -10.22 -13.47
C PHE A 37 -22.18 -9.37 -14.69
N SER A 38 -23.22 -9.02 -15.45
CA SER A 38 -23.13 -7.84 -16.32
C SER A 38 -23.09 -6.61 -15.42
N LEU A 39 -22.02 -5.81 -15.47
CA LEU A 39 -21.81 -4.62 -14.61
C LEU A 39 -23.03 -3.68 -14.61
N TYR A 40 -23.76 -3.65 -15.73
CA TYR A 40 -24.73 -2.60 -16.01
C TYR A 40 -26.02 -3.14 -16.64
N ARG A 41 -26.38 -4.41 -16.41
CA ARG A 41 -27.68 -4.94 -16.89
C ARG A 41 -28.84 -4.06 -16.40
N ASP A 42 -28.70 -3.50 -15.20
CA ASP A 42 -29.77 -2.77 -14.51
C ASP A 42 -29.73 -1.25 -14.67
N TRP A 43 -28.69 -0.64 -15.29
CA TRP A 43 -28.70 0.81 -15.50
C TRP A 43 -29.75 1.17 -16.57
N SER A 44 -30.76 1.97 -16.18
CA SER A 44 -31.75 2.54 -17.09
C SER A 44 -31.84 4.06 -16.95
N LEU A 45 -32.04 4.74 -18.08
CA LEU A 45 -32.28 6.18 -18.09
C LEU A 45 -33.56 6.54 -17.32
N SER A 46 -34.58 5.69 -17.39
CA SER A 46 -35.86 5.90 -16.70
C SER A 46 -35.73 5.89 -15.18
N GLN A 47 -34.90 5.02 -14.62
CA GLN A 47 -34.57 5.03 -13.18
C GLN A 47 -33.69 6.23 -12.84
N SER A 48 -32.73 6.55 -13.71
CA SER A 48 -31.81 7.68 -13.54
C SER A 48 -32.54 9.02 -13.42
N LEU A 49 -33.57 9.24 -14.23
CA LEU A 49 -34.37 10.48 -14.17
C LEU A 49 -35.14 10.67 -12.86
N ALA A 50 -35.39 9.58 -12.11
CA ALA A 50 -36.09 9.64 -10.83
C ALA A 50 -35.14 9.79 -9.62
N GLU A 51 -33.90 9.32 -9.72
CA GLU A 51 -32.94 9.21 -8.61
C GLU A 51 -31.98 10.42 -8.51
N GLY A 52 -31.77 11.18 -9.59
CA GLY A 52 -30.85 12.32 -9.65
C GLY A 52 -29.38 11.92 -9.88
N SER A 53 -28.57 12.86 -10.40
CA SER A 53 -27.19 12.61 -10.86
C SER A 53 -26.24 12.13 -9.75
N ASP A 54 -26.33 12.70 -8.54
CA ASP A 54 -25.51 12.32 -7.39
C ASP A 54 -25.75 10.85 -6.95
N ALA A 55 -27.01 10.41 -6.87
CA ALA A 55 -27.36 9.06 -6.44
C ALA A 55 -26.91 7.99 -7.46
N ILE A 56 -27.06 8.29 -8.75
CA ILE A 56 -26.59 7.42 -9.83
C ILE A 56 -25.07 7.31 -9.80
N ALA A 57 -24.37 8.44 -9.62
CA ALA A 57 -22.92 8.47 -9.54
C ALA A 57 -22.40 7.56 -8.42
N ALA A 58 -22.99 7.68 -7.22
CA ALA A 58 -22.64 6.84 -6.07
C ALA A 58 -22.87 5.34 -6.37
N LYS A 59 -24.04 4.98 -6.91
CA LYS A 59 -24.39 3.58 -7.23
C LYS A 59 -23.47 2.98 -8.28
N LEU A 60 -23.17 3.71 -9.36
CA LEU A 60 -22.27 3.24 -10.40
C LEU A 60 -20.83 3.12 -9.87
N ALA A 61 -20.38 4.09 -9.06
CA ALA A 61 -19.05 4.08 -8.46
C ALA A 61 -18.85 2.92 -7.50
N GLU A 62 -19.85 2.63 -6.66
CA GLU A 62 -19.85 1.47 -5.77
C GLU A 62 -19.77 0.16 -6.56
N GLN A 63 -20.59 0.00 -7.61
CA GLN A 63 -20.57 -1.19 -8.47
C GLN A 63 -19.22 -1.37 -9.18
N SER A 64 -18.68 -0.30 -9.75
CA SER A 64 -17.37 -0.29 -10.41
C SER A 64 -16.25 -0.67 -9.43
N SER A 65 -16.24 -0.07 -8.24
CA SER A 65 -15.24 -0.32 -7.20
C SER A 65 -15.34 -1.74 -6.66
N HIS A 66 -16.55 -2.22 -6.37
CA HIS A 66 -16.80 -3.58 -5.90
C HIS A 66 -16.36 -4.66 -6.90
N LYS A 67 -16.50 -4.40 -8.19
CA LYS A 67 -15.98 -5.32 -9.21
C LYS A 67 -14.47 -5.29 -9.31
N PHE A 68 -13.86 -4.10 -9.28
CA PHE A 68 -12.41 -3.97 -9.28
C PHE A 68 -11.79 -4.70 -8.07
N SER A 69 -12.37 -4.54 -6.88
CA SER A 69 -11.91 -5.13 -5.62
C SER A 69 -12.01 -6.67 -5.60
N ARG A 70 -12.85 -7.25 -6.46
CA ARG A 70 -13.00 -8.70 -6.65
C ARG A 70 -11.98 -9.30 -7.60
N ILE A 71 -11.30 -8.50 -8.44
CA ILE A 71 -10.24 -9.01 -9.30
C ILE A 71 -9.07 -9.46 -8.39
N PRO A 72 -8.66 -10.73 -8.42
CA PRO A 72 -7.55 -11.21 -7.64
C PRO A 72 -6.25 -10.49 -8.03
N PHE A 73 -5.36 -10.23 -7.07
CA PHE A 73 -4.06 -9.62 -7.36
C PHE A 73 -3.26 -10.43 -8.39
N THR A 74 -3.41 -11.76 -8.35
CA THR A 74 -2.78 -12.70 -9.30
C THR A 74 -3.13 -12.39 -10.76
N GLU A 75 -4.30 -11.84 -11.05
CA GLU A 75 -4.67 -11.44 -12.42
C GLU A 75 -3.89 -10.22 -12.90
N PHE A 76 -3.56 -9.28 -12.01
CA PHE A 76 -2.68 -8.15 -12.33
C PHE A 76 -1.25 -8.61 -12.57
N VAL A 77 -0.77 -9.58 -11.80
CA VAL A 77 0.55 -10.21 -12.01
C VAL A 77 0.59 -10.95 -13.35
N ARG A 78 -0.45 -11.72 -13.68
CA ARG A 78 -0.59 -12.37 -15.00
C ARG A 78 -0.60 -11.34 -16.12
N ARG A 79 -1.37 -10.26 -15.97
CA ARG A 79 -1.45 -9.17 -16.97
C ARG A 79 -0.12 -8.45 -17.18
N ALA A 80 0.70 -8.35 -16.14
CA ALA A 80 2.05 -7.81 -16.25
C ALA A 80 2.95 -8.68 -17.14
N TYR A 81 2.82 -10.01 -17.07
CA TYR A 81 3.65 -10.92 -17.85
C TYR A 81 3.03 -11.38 -19.19
N GLY A 82 1.70 -11.33 -19.32
CA GLY A 82 0.93 -11.90 -20.43
C GLY A 82 -0.54 -11.45 -20.44
N PRO A 83 -1.43 -12.14 -21.17
CA PRO A 83 -2.86 -11.83 -21.17
C PRO A 83 -3.55 -12.27 -19.86
N SER A 84 -4.63 -11.57 -19.49
CA SER A 84 -5.50 -11.94 -18.36
C SER A 84 -6.95 -11.75 -18.77
N GLN A 85 -7.69 -12.85 -18.85
CA GLN A 85 -9.10 -12.84 -19.26
C GLN A 85 -9.98 -12.08 -18.25
N ALA A 86 -9.65 -12.13 -16.95
CA ALA A 86 -10.39 -11.41 -15.92
C ALA A 86 -10.27 -9.89 -16.09
N ILE A 87 -9.05 -9.41 -16.36
CA ILE A 87 -8.81 -7.99 -16.63
C ILE A 87 -9.42 -7.57 -17.96
N GLU A 88 -9.25 -8.36 -19.02
CA GLU A 88 -9.88 -8.09 -20.32
C GLU A 88 -11.40 -7.99 -20.21
N ARG A 89 -12.02 -8.90 -19.45
CA ARG A 89 -13.47 -8.86 -19.18
C ARG A 89 -13.86 -7.61 -18.42
N PHE A 90 -13.12 -7.23 -17.38
CA PHE A 90 -13.40 -6.01 -16.61
C PHE A 90 -13.34 -4.76 -17.50
N LEU A 91 -12.33 -4.66 -18.36
CA LEU A 91 -12.19 -3.56 -19.31
C LEU A 91 -13.34 -3.54 -20.33
N TRP A 92 -13.64 -4.70 -20.92
CA TRP A 92 -14.72 -4.86 -21.88
C TRP A 92 -16.07 -4.43 -21.32
N GLU A 93 -16.35 -4.72 -20.05
CA GLU A 93 -17.60 -4.31 -19.42
C GLU A 93 -17.72 -2.78 -19.27
N HIS A 94 -16.61 -2.05 -19.10
CA HIS A 94 -16.59 -0.58 -19.08
C HIS A 94 -16.72 0.03 -20.49
N ASP A 95 -16.10 -0.58 -21.49
CA ASP A 95 -16.35 -0.19 -22.89
C ASP A 95 -17.82 -0.44 -23.28
N PHE A 96 -18.42 -1.54 -22.82
CA PHE A 96 -19.83 -1.82 -23.05
C PHE A 96 -20.74 -0.79 -22.36
N LEU A 97 -20.39 -0.33 -21.15
CA LEU A 97 -21.10 0.76 -20.48
C LEU A 97 -21.08 2.03 -21.31
N GLU A 98 -19.90 2.42 -21.78
CA GLU A 98 -19.70 3.60 -22.60
C GLU A 98 -20.65 3.57 -23.81
N VAL A 99 -20.68 2.45 -24.56
CA VAL A 99 -21.58 2.25 -25.70
C VAL A 99 -23.05 2.31 -25.29
N LYS A 100 -23.43 1.72 -24.15
CA LYS A 100 -24.81 1.72 -23.63
C LYS A 100 -25.26 3.15 -23.32
N ILE A 101 -24.42 3.93 -22.65
CA ILE A 101 -24.71 5.31 -22.26
C ILE A 101 -24.78 6.19 -23.51
N TYR A 102 -23.79 6.09 -24.40
CA TYR A 102 -23.81 6.79 -25.67
C TYR A 102 -25.12 6.54 -26.44
N SER A 103 -25.48 5.26 -26.64
CA SER A 103 -26.68 4.84 -27.37
C SER A 103 -27.97 5.32 -26.70
N THR A 104 -27.96 5.48 -25.38
CA THR A 104 -29.09 5.94 -24.60
C THR A 104 -29.28 7.45 -24.75
N PHE A 105 -28.22 8.24 -24.59
CA PHE A 105 -28.30 9.70 -24.64
C PHE A 105 -28.42 10.23 -26.07
N ILE A 106 -27.85 9.56 -27.08
CA ILE A 106 -28.04 9.99 -28.47
C ILE A 106 -29.52 9.87 -28.91
N ARG A 107 -30.28 8.95 -28.31
CA ARG A 107 -31.72 8.78 -28.56
C ARG A 107 -32.59 9.70 -27.68
N ASN A 108 -31.99 10.35 -26.67
CA ASN A 108 -32.69 11.13 -25.65
C ASN A 108 -31.95 12.44 -25.37
N LEU A 109 -31.73 13.23 -26.43
CA LEU A 109 -30.93 14.45 -26.36
C LEU A 109 -31.46 15.48 -25.36
N GLN A 110 -32.77 15.48 -25.09
CA GLN A 110 -33.39 16.35 -24.09
C GLN A 110 -32.86 16.13 -22.65
N HIS A 111 -32.17 15.01 -22.39
CA HIS A 111 -31.61 14.69 -21.09
C HIS A 111 -30.07 14.81 -21.05
N LEU A 112 -29.43 15.42 -22.06
CA LEU A 112 -27.97 15.49 -22.13
C LEU A 112 -27.33 16.18 -20.90
N GLU A 113 -28.02 17.14 -20.29
CA GLU A 113 -27.58 17.83 -19.07
C GLU A 113 -27.30 16.84 -17.93
N LEU A 114 -28.14 15.81 -17.78
CA LEU A 114 -27.95 14.75 -16.78
C LEU A 114 -26.61 14.01 -16.96
N LEU A 115 -26.17 13.79 -18.20
CA LEU A 115 -24.88 13.15 -18.46
C LEU A 115 -23.70 14.04 -18.08
N GLY A 116 -23.84 15.36 -18.28
CA GLY A 116 -22.87 16.35 -17.81
C GLY A 116 -22.80 16.42 -16.28
N GLU A 117 -23.96 16.47 -15.62
CA GLU A 117 -24.06 16.44 -14.16
C GLU A 117 -23.50 15.14 -13.56
N LEU A 118 -23.78 13.99 -14.20
CA LEU A 118 -23.25 12.70 -13.78
C LEU A 118 -21.71 12.70 -13.80
N LYS A 119 -21.08 13.27 -14.84
CA LYS A 119 -19.62 13.43 -14.90
C LYS A 119 -19.11 14.29 -13.73
N GLN A 120 -19.77 15.39 -13.41
CA GLN A 120 -19.37 16.25 -12.29
C GLN A 120 -19.55 15.57 -10.93
N SER A 121 -20.64 14.82 -10.78
CA SER A 121 -20.94 14.05 -9.56
C SER A 121 -19.87 12.98 -9.31
N LEU A 122 -19.47 12.25 -10.37
CA LEU A 122 -18.39 11.27 -10.31
C LEU A 122 -17.04 11.90 -9.94
N LYS A 123 -16.74 13.10 -10.47
CA LYS A 123 -15.53 13.85 -10.10
C LYS A 123 -15.56 14.27 -8.62
N LYS A 124 -16.71 14.71 -8.12
CA LYS A 124 -16.90 15.19 -6.74
C LYS A 124 -16.68 14.07 -5.71
N ILE A 125 -17.06 12.84 -6.06
CA ILE A 125 -16.89 11.66 -5.18
C ILE A 125 -15.59 10.89 -5.43
N ASP A 126 -14.68 11.43 -6.24
CA ASP A 126 -13.42 10.78 -6.64
C ASP A 126 -13.63 9.33 -7.15
N ALA A 127 -14.61 9.17 -8.05
CA ALA A 127 -14.95 7.86 -8.59
C ALA A 127 -13.78 7.22 -9.34
N GLY A 128 -13.74 5.89 -9.31
CA GLY A 128 -12.66 5.12 -9.92
C GLY A 128 -12.43 5.46 -11.41
N PRO A 129 -11.17 5.33 -11.88
CA PRO A 129 -10.72 5.87 -13.16
C PRO A 129 -11.41 5.22 -14.38
N PHE A 130 -11.91 3.98 -14.24
CA PHE A 130 -12.56 3.23 -15.31
C PHE A 130 -13.98 3.73 -15.58
N LEU A 131 -14.77 3.93 -14.53
CA LEU A 131 -16.13 4.45 -14.65
C LEU A 131 -16.12 5.89 -15.19
N TYR A 132 -15.26 6.73 -14.61
CA TYR A 132 -15.14 8.13 -15.06
C TYR A 132 -14.79 8.21 -16.55
N ALA A 133 -13.86 7.38 -17.02
CA ALA A 133 -13.48 7.29 -18.44
C ALA A 133 -14.66 6.88 -19.33
N ALA A 134 -15.42 5.87 -18.94
CA ALA A 134 -16.57 5.40 -19.70
C ALA A 134 -17.63 6.50 -19.87
N ILE A 135 -17.93 7.26 -18.81
CA ILE A 135 -18.86 8.39 -18.85
C ILE A 135 -18.33 9.54 -19.70
N GLU A 136 -17.07 9.90 -19.50
CA GLU A 136 -16.42 10.98 -20.24
C GLU A 136 -16.40 10.72 -21.75
N LYS A 137 -16.04 9.49 -22.15
CA LYS A 137 -16.00 9.06 -23.54
C LYS A 137 -17.40 8.99 -24.16
N ALA A 138 -18.40 8.51 -23.43
CA ALA A 138 -19.78 8.53 -23.89
C ALA A 138 -20.27 9.96 -24.14
N LEU A 139 -20.00 10.88 -23.20
CA LEU A 139 -20.33 12.30 -23.33
C LEU A 139 -19.66 12.93 -24.55
N GLN A 140 -18.36 12.71 -24.73
CA GLN A 140 -17.61 13.22 -25.89
C GLN A 140 -18.21 12.74 -27.21
N ARG A 141 -18.54 11.44 -27.32
CA ARG A 141 -19.17 10.89 -28.54
C ARG A 141 -20.55 11.48 -28.83
N VAL A 142 -21.37 11.71 -27.79
CA VAL A 142 -22.67 12.38 -27.98
C VAL A 142 -22.45 13.81 -28.47
N MET A 143 -21.52 14.56 -27.87
CA MET A 143 -21.23 15.94 -28.27
C MET A 143 -20.70 16.05 -29.71
N LEU A 144 -19.83 15.14 -30.14
CA LEU A 144 -19.32 15.08 -31.52
C LEU A 144 -20.45 14.88 -32.54
N GLN A 145 -21.44 14.04 -32.21
CA GLN A 145 -22.56 13.76 -33.10
C GLN A 145 -23.53 14.94 -33.21
N ILE A 146 -23.68 15.73 -32.13
CA ILE A 146 -24.54 16.93 -32.12
C ILE A 146 -23.86 18.09 -32.83
N ASN A 147 -22.54 18.24 -32.66
CA ASN A 147 -21.76 19.35 -33.22
C ASN A 147 -20.54 18.86 -34.01
N PRO A 148 -20.73 18.38 -35.26
CA PRO A 148 -19.65 17.80 -36.08
C PRO A 148 -18.55 18.81 -36.49
N HIS A 149 -18.74 20.10 -36.23
CA HIS A 149 -17.79 21.17 -36.57
C HIS A 149 -16.91 21.63 -35.41
N VAL A 150 -17.01 21.03 -34.21
CA VAL A 150 -16.11 21.35 -33.09
C VAL A 150 -14.79 20.59 -33.30
N PRO A 151 -13.66 21.29 -33.56
CA PRO A 151 -12.36 20.63 -33.67
C PRO A 151 -11.92 20.20 -32.27
N LEU A 152 -11.47 18.94 -32.16
CA LEU A 152 -10.88 18.41 -30.94
C LEU A 152 -9.68 19.27 -30.51
N ILE A 153 -9.71 19.80 -29.29
CA ILE A 153 -8.48 20.13 -28.59
C ILE A 153 -7.83 18.80 -28.21
N ASP A 154 -6.81 18.45 -28.99
CA ASP A 154 -5.75 17.45 -28.78
C ASP A 154 -6.05 15.93 -28.88
N LYS A 155 -5.53 15.39 -29.99
CA LYS A 155 -4.76 14.13 -30.19
C LYS A 155 -5.48 12.79 -30.51
N LYS A 156 -5.28 12.41 -31.78
CA LYS A 156 -4.97 11.07 -32.33
C LYS A 156 -5.98 9.95 -32.03
N LEU A 157 -6.97 9.84 -32.92
CA LEU A 157 -7.84 8.66 -33.04
C LEU A 157 -7.24 7.52 -33.88
N GLU A 158 -5.96 7.61 -34.27
CA GLU A 158 -5.29 6.59 -35.08
C GLU A 158 -4.16 5.92 -34.29
N ASN A 159 -4.32 4.61 -34.04
CA ASN A 159 -3.40 3.65 -33.40
C ASN A 159 -3.16 3.77 -31.88
N VAL A 160 -4.22 3.80 -31.07
CA VAL A 160 -4.08 3.85 -29.60
C VAL A 160 -4.51 2.51 -29.01
N LYS A 161 -3.74 1.99 -28.04
CA LYS A 161 -4.21 0.98 -27.08
C LYS A 161 -5.61 1.37 -26.57
N PRO A 162 -6.47 0.45 -26.11
CA PRO A 162 -7.71 0.85 -25.48
C PRO A 162 -7.39 1.85 -24.35
N GLU A 163 -8.00 3.03 -24.36
CA GLU A 163 -7.75 4.10 -23.38
C GLU A 163 -7.86 3.60 -21.92
N LEU A 164 -8.73 2.60 -21.68
CA LEU A 164 -8.87 1.95 -20.38
C LEU A 164 -7.69 1.06 -19.99
N ASP A 165 -6.97 0.51 -20.98
CA ASP A 165 -5.76 -0.30 -20.82
C ASP A 165 -4.57 0.59 -20.39
N GLU A 166 -4.53 1.84 -20.86
CA GLU A 166 -3.61 2.88 -20.36
C GLU A 166 -3.91 3.20 -18.88
N ARG A 167 -5.20 3.23 -18.51
CA ARG A 167 -5.64 3.42 -17.13
C ARG A 167 -5.41 2.20 -16.22
N LEU A 168 -4.78 1.13 -16.68
CA LEU A 168 -4.24 0.06 -15.82
C LEU A 168 -2.73 0.13 -15.64
N GLN A 169 -2.02 0.91 -16.45
CA GLN A 169 -0.56 0.91 -16.46
C GLN A 169 0.05 1.35 -15.12
N TRP A 170 -0.67 2.16 -14.34
CA TRP A 170 -0.25 2.56 -13.00
C TRP A 170 -0.17 1.38 -12.01
N ILE A 171 -0.80 0.22 -12.28
CA ILE A 171 -0.57 -1.06 -11.58
C ILE A 171 0.40 -1.94 -12.36
N ILE A 172 0.16 -2.07 -13.67
CA ILE A 172 0.82 -3.08 -14.50
C ILE A 172 2.30 -2.77 -14.71
N GLU A 173 2.67 -1.53 -14.99
CA GLU A 173 4.08 -1.16 -15.23
C GLU A 173 4.97 -1.36 -13.98
N PRO A 174 4.57 -0.97 -12.76
CA PRO A 174 5.32 -1.32 -11.55
C PRO A 174 5.53 -2.83 -11.37
N LEU A 175 4.51 -3.65 -11.64
CA LEU A 175 4.62 -5.11 -11.56
C LEU A 175 5.54 -5.68 -12.64
N GLN A 176 5.47 -5.15 -13.86
CA GLN A 176 6.37 -5.53 -14.95
C GLN A 176 7.83 -5.25 -14.60
N ARG A 177 8.13 -4.06 -14.07
CA ARG A 177 9.48 -3.70 -13.61
C ARG A 177 9.97 -4.64 -12.52
N LEU A 178 9.11 -4.99 -11.57
CA LEU A 178 9.44 -5.97 -10.54
C LEU A 178 9.79 -7.34 -11.15
N LEU A 179 8.95 -7.86 -12.04
CA LEU A 179 9.16 -9.17 -12.68
C LEU A 179 10.42 -9.21 -13.56
N GLN A 180 10.87 -8.06 -14.07
CA GLN A 180 12.09 -7.92 -14.87
C GLN A 180 13.34 -7.62 -14.05
N THR A 181 13.22 -7.42 -12.73
CA THR A 181 14.36 -7.11 -11.86
C THR A 181 15.30 -8.32 -11.80
N PRO A 182 16.64 -8.12 -11.88
CA PRO A 182 17.61 -9.21 -11.80
C PRO A 182 17.75 -9.71 -10.35
N ASP A 183 16.72 -10.39 -9.85
CA ASP A 183 16.69 -11.04 -8.54
C ASP A 183 16.33 -12.53 -8.70
N THR A 184 16.50 -13.31 -7.63
CA THR A 184 16.08 -14.71 -7.62
C THR A 184 14.56 -14.82 -7.74
N ALA A 185 14.08 -15.82 -8.47
CA ALA A 185 12.65 -16.10 -8.58
C ALA A 185 11.97 -16.21 -7.19
N ARG A 186 12.66 -16.83 -6.22
CA ARG A 186 12.18 -16.92 -4.83
C ARG A 186 11.92 -15.55 -4.21
N ASN A 187 12.86 -14.61 -4.34
CA ASN A 187 12.69 -13.25 -3.80
C ASN A 187 11.55 -12.50 -4.49
N ILE A 188 11.45 -12.58 -5.83
CA ILE A 188 10.37 -11.93 -6.58
C ILE A 188 9.01 -12.48 -6.11
N LEU A 189 8.89 -13.80 -5.95
CA LEU A 189 7.64 -14.42 -5.49
C LEU A 189 7.26 -14.01 -4.06
N GLN A 190 8.24 -13.88 -3.16
CA GLN A 190 8.01 -13.37 -1.80
C GLN A 190 7.61 -11.89 -1.81
N GLN A 191 8.21 -11.07 -2.68
CA GLN A 191 7.78 -9.68 -2.87
C GLN A 191 6.34 -9.62 -3.39
N LEU A 192 5.94 -10.49 -4.31
CA LEU A 192 4.55 -10.55 -4.78
C LEU A 192 3.57 -10.95 -3.66
N GLU A 193 3.93 -11.84 -2.72
CA GLU A 193 3.09 -12.14 -1.54
C GLU A 193 2.91 -10.92 -0.62
N ILE A 194 3.95 -10.09 -0.46
CA ILE A 194 3.87 -8.82 0.28
C ILE A 194 2.95 -7.84 -0.46
N LEU A 195 3.13 -7.71 -1.77
CA LEU A 195 2.38 -6.78 -2.59
C LEU A 195 0.90 -7.17 -2.75
N GLU A 196 0.56 -8.45 -2.66
CA GLU A 196 -0.82 -8.92 -2.62
C GLU A 196 -1.56 -8.32 -1.41
N ASN A 197 -0.93 -8.34 -0.24
CA ASN A 197 -1.51 -7.73 0.97
C ASN A 197 -1.66 -6.21 0.82
N ARG A 198 -0.64 -5.54 0.27
CA ARG A 198 -0.68 -4.10 -0.03
C ARG A 198 -1.82 -3.75 -1.00
N PHE A 199 -1.94 -4.51 -2.07
CA PHE A 199 -2.97 -4.33 -3.09
C PHE A 199 -4.36 -4.37 -2.46
N TYR A 200 -4.63 -5.35 -1.60
CA TYR A 200 -5.94 -5.45 -0.97
C TYR A 200 -6.23 -4.33 0.03
N LYS A 201 -5.22 -3.85 0.77
CA LYS A 201 -5.39 -2.67 1.63
C LYS A 201 -5.72 -1.40 0.84
N LEU A 202 -5.05 -1.19 -0.29
CA LEU A 202 -5.21 0.02 -1.11
C LEU A 202 -6.52 0.05 -1.89
N TYR A 203 -6.91 -1.07 -2.51
CA TYR A 203 -8.00 -1.06 -3.50
C TYR A 203 -9.29 -1.74 -3.04
N ARG A 204 -9.31 -2.38 -1.85
CA ARG A 204 -10.57 -2.86 -1.25
C ARG A 204 -11.14 -1.90 -0.20
N SER A 205 -10.43 -0.82 0.12
CA SER A 205 -10.93 0.22 1.02
C SER A 205 -11.98 1.09 0.31
N PRO A 206 -13.03 1.58 0.99
CA PRO A 206 -13.93 2.61 0.46
C PRO A 206 -13.21 3.89 0.05
N GLU A 207 -12.07 4.17 0.68
CA GLU A 207 -11.20 5.32 0.44
C GLU A 207 -10.04 4.93 -0.51
N ALA A 208 -10.34 4.11 -1.51
CA ALA A 208 -9.32 3.55 -2.40
C ALA A 208 -8.48 4.66 -3.05
N ASN A 209 -7.17 4.56 -2.91
CA ASN A 209 -6.24 5.48 -3.54
C ASN A 209 -5.89 4.97 -4.94
N TRP A 210 -6.45 5.61 -5.97
CA TRP A 210 -6.22 5.27 -7.39
C TRP A 210 -4.86 5.71 -7.95
N GLY A 211 -3.92 6.09 -7.08
CA GLY A 211 -2.54 6.43 -7.45
C GLY A 211 -1.68 5.23 -7.85
N PRO A 212 -0.46 5.48 -8.38
CA PRO A 212 0.45 4.43 -8.83
C PRO A 212 0.71 3.36 -7.77
N PHE A 213 0.68 2.09 -8.18
CA PHE A 213 0.91 0.98 -7.29
C PHE A 213 2.38 0.92 -6.90
N ASN A 214 2.66 1.15 -5.61
CA ASN A 214 4.01 1.11 -5.09
C ASN A 214 4.46 -0.34 -4.90
N THR A 215 5.44 -0.78 -5.69
CA THR A 215 6.05 -2.12 -5.59
C THR A 215 7.28 -2.17 -4.68
N ASP A 216 7.59 -1.06 -3.99
CA ASP A 216 8.73 -0.99 -3.09
C ASP A 216 8.59 -1.95 -1.90
N THR A 217 9.58 -2.83 -1.76
CA THR A 217 9.71 -3.82 -0.69
C THR A 217 11.09 -3.72 -0.02
N LEU A 218 11.64 -2.50 0.06
CA LEU A 218 12.98 -2.22 0.58
C LEU A 218 13.26 -2.86 1.94
N PHE A 219 12.34 -2.76 2.91
CA PHE A 219 12.53 -3.39 4.22
C PHE A 219 12.72 -4.91 4.11
N PHE A 220 11.88 -5.60 3.32
CA PHE A 220 12.01 -7.02 3.05
C PHE A 220 13.36 -7.35 2.41
N GLY A 221 13.77 -6.58 1.40
CA GLY A 221 15.06 -6.75 0.74
C GLY A 221 16.24 -6.56 1.70
N GLN A 222 16.19 -5.55 2.56
CA GLN A 222 17.24 -5.24 3.54
C GLN A 222 17.35 -6.31 4.62
N ILE A 223 16.23 -6.71 5.23
CA ILE A 223 16.27 -7.74 6.28
C ILE A 223 16.67 -9.12 5.74
N GLN A 224 16.42 -9.40 4.46
CA GLN A 224 16.88 -10.63 3.82
C GLN A 224 18.39 -10.64 3.57
N ARG A 225 18.96 -9.52 3.11
CA ARG A 225 20.34 -9.46 2.58
C ARG A 225 21.40 -8.95 3.55
N ILE A 226 21.02 -8.09 4.50
CA ILE A 226 21.94 -7.45 5.44
C ILE A 226 21.95 -8.25 6.75
N ASP A 227 23.11 -8.31 7.42
CA ASP A 227 23.17 -8.80 8.80
C ASP A 227 22.21 -7.99 9.69
N VAL A 228 21.51 -8.66 10.61
CA VAL A 228 20.47 -8.00 11.41
C VAL A 228 21.05 -6.88 12.29
N SER A 229 22.25 -7.05 12.83
CA SER A 229 22.91 -6.04 13.65
C SER A 229 23.37 -4.86 12.81
N GLU A 230 23.95 -5.14 11.63
CA GLU A 230 24.31 -4.08 10.67
C GLU A 230 23.07 -3.31 10.21
N PHE A 231 21.96 -4.00 9.95
CA PHE A 231 20.71 -3.39 9.54
C PHE A 231 20.14 -2.49 10.64
N ALA A 232 20.13 -2.93 11.91
CA ALA A 232 19.72 -2.11 13.05
C ALA A 232 20.55 -0.82 13.15
N ASN A 233 21.86 -0.90 12.93
CA ASN A 233 22.76 0.26 12.94
C ASN A 233 22.50 1.21 11.75
N ALA A 234 22.34 0.66 10.55
CA ALA A 234 22.03 1.43 9.35
C ALA A 234 20.68 2.16 9.48
N LEU A 235 19.66 1.47 9.99
CA LEU A 235 18.35 2.06 10.25
C LEU A 235 18.45 3.18 11.30
N SER A 236 19.19 2.95 12.37
CA SER A 236 19.39 3.94 13.45
C SER A 236 20.13 5.20 13.00
N ARG A 237 21.14 5.08 12.14
CA ARG A 237 21.81 6.24 11.54
C ARG A 237 20.87 7.02 10.63
N LYS A 238 20.14 6.31 9.76
CA LYS A 238 19.15 6.94 8.86
C LYS A 238 18.05 7.67 9.64
N ASP A 239 17.58 7.09 10.74
CA ASP A 239 16.60 7.72 11.61
C ASP A 239 17.15 8.93 12.36
N GLN A 240 18.39 8.85 12.84
CA GLN A 240 19.06 9.98 13.50
C GLN A 240 19.17 11.17 12.54
N ASP A 241 19.68 10.94 11.32
CA ASP A 241 19.80 11.97 10.29
C ASP A 241 18.43 12.56 9.95
N PHE A 242 17.41 11.71 9.80
CA PHE A 242 16.05 12.15 9.51
C PHE A 242 15.42 12.95 10.66
N LEU A 243 15.52 12.47 11.90
CA LEU A 243 14.94 13.13 13.07
C LEU A 243 15.59 14.48 13.33
N SER A 244 16.90 14.61 13.11
CA SER A 244 17.63 15.88 13.29
C SER A 244 17.06 17.01 12.44
N GLN A 245 16.42 16.69 11.30
CA GLN A 245 15.83 17.67 10.39
C GLN A 245 14.45 18.15 10.83
N TYR A 246 13.71 17.37 11.62
CA TYR A 246 12.28 17.60 11.83
C TYR A 246 11.85 17.66 13.31
N VAL A 247 12.63 17.11 14.25
CA VAL A 247 12.17 16.90 15.63
C VAL A 247 11.87 18.21 16.38
N VAL A 248 12.69 19.25 16.18
CA VAL A 248 12.50 20.55 16.82
C VAL A 248 11.24 21.24 16.27
N ASP A 249 11.10 21.29 14.94
CA ASP A 249 9.97 21.95 14.29
C ASP A 249 8.63 21.24 14.60
N ALA A 250 8.65 19.91 14.65
CA ALA A 250 7.47 19.13 14.97
C ALA A 250 6.96 19.38 16.41
N LEU A 251 7.87 19.56 17.36
CA LEU A 251 7.55 19.75 18.78
C LEU A 251 7.24 21.22 19.13
N TYR A 252 8.01 22.19 18.62
CA TYR A 252 7.93 23.59 19.06
C TYR A 252 7.35 24.56 18.02
N ALA A 253 7.67 24.39 16.73
CA ALA A 253 7.27 25.33 15.68
C ALA A 253 5.80 25.18 15.24
N LYS A 254 5.06 24.21 15.82
CA LYS A 254 3.74 23.77 15.35
C LYS A 254 3.73 23.48 13.84
N ASP A 255 4.85 23.02 13.30
CA ASP A 255 4.95 22.72 11.87
C ASP A 255 4.27 21.39 11.55
N ASP A 256 3.10 21.49 10.92
CA ASP A 256 2.34 20.32 10.47
C ASP A 256 3.05 19.55 9.35
N HIS A 257 3.95 20.18 8.59
CA HIS A 257 4.78 19.47 7.62
C HIS A 257 5.78 18.54 8.33
N ALA A 258 6.58 19.06 9.26
CA ALA A 258 7.50 18.25 10.06
C ALA A 258 6.78 17.09 10.79
N ARG A 259 5.63 17.38 11.42
CA ARG A 259 4.80 16.35 12.07
C ARG A 259 4.35 15.26 11.12
N ARG A 260 3.85 15.64 9.94
CA ARG A 260 3.44 14.67 8.90
C ARG A 260 4.62 13.83 8.43
N LYS A 261 5.79 14.43 8.18
CA LYS A 261 6.99 13.70 7.73
C LYS A 261 7.42 12.65 8.74
N LEU A 262 7.49 13.02 10.02
CA LEU A 262 7.82 12.09 11.09
C LEU A 262 6.78 10.96 11.20
N ASN A 263 5.49 11.31 11.24
CA ASN A 263 4.41 10.33 11.32
C ASN A 263 4.38 9.37 10.12
N THR A 264 4.56 9.88 8.90
CA THR A 264 4.61 9.06 7.68
C THR A 264 5.76 8.07 7.75
N ARG A 265 6.98 8.50 8.07
CA ARG A 265 8.13 7.58 8.18
C ARG A 265 7.89 6.44 9.17
N TRP A 266 7.31 6.74 10.34
CA TRP A 266 7.01 5.73 11.35
C TRP A 266 5.94 4.74 10.88
N ASN A 267 4.85 5.25 10.29
CA ASN A 267 3.76 4.43 9.78
C ASN A 267 4.20 3.57 8.59
N ASP A 268 5.00 4.12 7.68
CA ASP A 268 5.53 3.38 6.52
C ASP A 268 6.32 2.14 6.99
N LEU A 269 7.23 2.31 7.97
CA LEU A 269 7.98 1.18 8.53
C LEU A 269 7.05 0.16 9.23
N SER A 270 6.06 0.64 9.99
CA SER A 270 5.06 -0.23 10.62
C SER A 270 4.27 -1.04 9.58
N ILE A 271 3.86 -0.42 8.48
CA ILE A 271 3.10 -1.05 7.40
C ILE A 271 3.98 -2.08 6.68
N GLU A 272 5.22 -1.73 6.34
CA GLU A 272 6.15 -2.65 5.67
C GLU A 272 6.40 -3.92 6.50
N VAL A 273 6.53 -3.78 7.82
CA VAL A 273 6.67 -4.90 8.75
C VAL A 273 5.39 -5.74 8.79
N GLU A 274 4.24 -5.10 8.92
CA GLU A 274 2.94 -5.78 8.93
C GLU A 274 2.74 -6.61 7.66
N GLU A 275 2.99 -6.02 6.49
CA GLU A 275 2.87 -6.70 5.19
C GLU A 275 3.82 -7.90 5.10
N CYS A 276 5.06 -7.77 5.56
CA CYS A 276 6.01 -8.89 5.63
C CYS A 276 5.52 -10.03 6.54
N MET A 277 4.96 -9.69 7.70
CA MET A 277 4.47 -10.65 8.68
C MET A 277 3.26 -11.42 8.16
N VAL A 278 2.27 -10.73 7.56
CA VAL A 278 1.07 -11.34 6.98
C VAL A 278 1.40 -12.20 5.75
N ALA A 279 2.35 -11.76 4.92
CA ALA A 279 2.78 -12.49 3.71
C ALA A 279 3.52 -13.81 4.00
N LYS A 280 3.88 -14.10 5.26
CA LYS A 280 4.56 -15.34 5.68
C LYS A 280 5.87 -15.62 4.92
N VAL A 281 6.60 -14.58 4.56
CA VAL A 281 7.85 -14.67 3.76
C VAL A 281 9.09 -15.10 4.57
N ASP A 282 8.90 -15.87 5.65
CA ASP A 282 9.95 -16.40 6.55
C ASP A 282 10.96 -15.35 7.04
N VAL A 283 10.45 -14.21 7.54
CA VAL A 283 11.28 -13.15 8.13
C VAL A 283 11.08 -12.97 9.64
N SER A 284 10.12 -13.69 10.26
CA SER A 284 9.74 -13.49 11.66
C SER A 284 10.93 -13.58 12.62
N ARG A 285 11.81 -14.58 12.46
CA ARG A 285 12.99 -14.74 13.32
C ARG A 285 13.98 -13.58 13.18
N LYS A 286 14.15 -13.07 11.97
CA LYS A 286 15.02 -11.92 11.72
C LYS A 286 14.41 -10.63 12.27
N ILE A 287 13.09 -10.46 12.17
CA ILE A 287 12.38 -9.34 12.79
C ILE A 287 12.52 -9.40 14.31
N ASP A 288 12.33 -10.57 14.92
CA ASP A 288 12.54 -10.74 16.37
C ASP A 288 13.96 -10.34 16.78
N HIS A 289 14.98 -10.80 16.04
CA HIS A 289 16.37 -10.38 16.31
C HIS A 289 16.59 -8.87 16.06
N LEU A 290 15.99 -8.31 15.01
CA LEU A 290 16.09 -6.88 14.70
C LEU A 290 15.55 -6.00 15.83
N THR A 291 14.43 -6.39 16.44
CA THR A 291 13.87 -5.64 17.59
C THR A 291 14.80 -5.66 18.80
N GLN A 292 15.48 -6.78 19.05
CA GLN A 292 16.48 -6.88 20.12
C GLN A 292 17.69 -5.98 19.84
N GLU A 293 18.17 -5.95 18.59
CA GLU A 293 19.28 -5.08 18.20
C GLU A 293 18.91 -3.60 18.26
N LEU A 294 17.73 -3.21 17.79
CA LEU A 294 17.23 -1.82 17.90
C LEU A 294 17.08 -1.39 19.36
N TYR A 295 16.59 -2.28 20.22
CA TYR A 295 16.56 -2.05 21.65
C TYR A 295 17.95 -1.92 22.26
N ARG A 296 18.92 -2.72 21.80
CA ARG A 296 20.32 -2.67 22.23
C ARG A 296 20.94 -1.31 21.94
N VAL A 297 20.78 -0.81 20.72
CA VAL A 297 21.31 0.49 20.27
C VAL A 297 20.44 1.69 20.71
N GLY A 298 19.32 1.45 21.41
CA GLY A 298 18.47 2.51 21.94
C GLY A 298 17.64 3.24 20.88
N ASN A 299 17.40 2.62 19.71
CA ASN A 299 16.51 3.16 18.69
C ASN A 299 15.06 2.77 19.02
N TYR A 300 14.43 3.52 19.92
CA TYR A 300 13.03 3.29 20.28
C TYR A 300 12.07 3.73 19.19
N TYR A 301 12.46 4.71 18.36
CA TYR A 301 11.64 5.21 17.27
C TYR A 301 11.27 4.11 16.26
N SER A 302 12.26 3.44 15.68
CA SER A 302 12.03 2.32 14.76
C SER A 302 11.57 1.06 15.47
N LEU A 303 12.05 0.80 16.70
CA LEU A 303 11.59 -0.34 17.49
C LEU A 303 10.07 -0.31 17.67
N THR A 304 9.48 0.82 18.10
CA THR A 304 8.03 0.90 18.30
C THR A 304 7.25 0.80 17.00
N ALA A 305 7.79 1.30 15.87
CA ALA A 305 7.18 1.12 14.56
C ALA A 305 7.13 -0.37 14.17
N ILE A 306 8.21 -1.10 14.35
CA ILE A 306 8.26 -2.54 14.06
C ILE A 306 7.31 -3.31 14.98
N ILE A 307 7.30 -3.03 16.29
CA ILE A 307 6.39 -3.67 17.24
C ILE A 307 4.92 -3.37 16.89
N GLN A 308 4.60 -2.14 16.47
CA GLN A 308 3.27 -1.80 15.99
C GLN A 308 2.90 -2.61 14.74
N GLY A 309 3.82 -2.76 13.78
CA GLY A 309 3.60 -3.58 12.58
C GLY A 309 3.33 -5.04 12.90
N ILE A 310 4.10 -5.62 13.84
CA ILE A 310 3.86 -6.98 14.33
C ILE A 310 2.47 -7.07 14.98
N LYS A 311 2.12 -6.13 15.87
CA LYS A 311 0.80 -6.09 16.52
C LYS A 311 -0.33 -6.00 15.51
N ALA A 312 -0.20 -5.16 14.49
CA ALA A 312 -1.18 -4.98 13.42
C ALA A 312 -1.38 -6.25 12.58
N SER A 313 -0.34 -7.07 12.42
CA SER A 313 -0.43 -8.34 11.69
C SER A 313 -1.32 -9.40 12.38
N GLY A 314 -1.65 -9.19 13.67
CA GLY A 314 -2.38 -10.16 14.50
C GLY A 314 -1.57 -11.41 14.87
N LEU A 315 -0.31 -11.49 14.47
CA LEU A 315 0.58 -12.61 14.80
C LEU A 315 1.25 -12.39 16.16
N HIS A 316 1.39 -13.48 16.91
CA HIS A 316 2.15 -13.49 18.16
C HIS A 316 3.61 -13.83 17.88
N THR A 317 4.54 -12.95 18.27
CA THR A 317 5.98 -13.16 18.16
C THR A 317 6.68 -12.85 19.46
N LYS A 318 7.92 -13.35 19.60
CA LYS A 318 8.73 -13.07 20.79
C LYS A 318 8.99 -11.57 20.96
N ALA A 319 9.21 -10.84 19.87
CA ALA A 319 9.34 -9.38 19.95
C ALA A 319 8.10 -8.70 20.52
N LEU A 320 6.90 -9.15 20.16
CA LEU A 320 5.66 -8.59 20.70
C LEU A 320 5.49 -8.92 22.19
N GLU A 321 5.87 -10.12 22.62
CA GLU A 321 5.92 -10.49 24.05
C GLU A 321 6.90 -9.61 24.83
N ASP A 322 8.13 -9.48 24.33
CA ASP A 322 9.22 -8.77 25.00
C ASP A 322 9.01 -7.25 25.02
N PHE A 323 8.43 -6.67 23.96
CA PHE A 323 8.40 -5.22 23.75
C PHE A 323 7.03 -4.63 23.48
N GLY A 324 5.95 -5.43 23.45
CA GLY A 324 4.59 -4.95 23.18
C GLY A 324 4.11 -3.85 24.13
N TYR A 325 4.64 -3.83 25.35
CA TYR A 325 4.35 -2.79 26.34
C TYR A 325 4.84 -1.39 25.94
N LEU A 326 5.77 -1.26 24.97
CA LEU A 326 6.30 0.03 24.51
C LEU A 326 5.31 0.79 23.62
N VAL A 327 4.39 0.08 22.95
CA VAL A 327 3.36 0.67 22.07
C VAL A 327 1.98 0.70 22.72
N ASP A 328 1.92 0.39 24.02
CA ASP A 328 0.70 0.51 24.81
C ASP A 328 0.36 2.00 25.00
N SER A 329 -0.79 2.43 24.47
CA SER A 329 -1.21 3.84 24.49
C SER A 329 -1.81 4.27 25.83
N GLU A 330 -2.01 3.35 26.78
CA GLU A 330 -2.51 3.66 28.12
C GLU A 330 -1.73 4.80 28.79
N ASN A 331 -2.48 5.74 29.38
CA ASN A 331 -1.94 6.90 30.11
C ASN A 331 -0.86 7.66 29.32
N ASN A 332 -1.06 7.85 28.00
CA ASN A 332 -0.09 8.47 27.09
C ASN A 332 1.25 7.73 27.11
N TYR A 333 1.22 6.44 26.80
CA TYR A 333 2.40 5.57 26.72
C TYR A 333 3.24 5.56 27.99
N GLU A 334 2.59 5.44 29.15
CA GLU A 334 3.23 5.58 30.45
C GLU A 334 4.38 4.57 30.65
N ARG A 335 4.18 3.31 30.22
CA ARG A 335 5.19 2.25 30.33
C ARG A 335 6.43 2.56 29.49
N TYR A 336 6.23 3.07 28.27
CA TYR A 336 7.33 3.58 27.44
C TYR A 336 8.05 4.74 28.12
N ARG A 337 7.32 5.76 28.58
CA ARG A 337 7.91 6.95 29.22
C ARG A 337 8.76 6.58 30.45
N ARG A 338 8.30 5.62 31.26
CA ARG A 338 9.10 5.05 32.36
C ARG A 338 10.37 4.37 31.86
N ARG A 339 10.29 3.59 30.77
CA ARG A 339 11.45 2.93 30.17
C ARG A 339 12.49 3.93 29.66
N ALA A 340 12.06 4.93 28.91
CA ALA A 340 12.93 5.95 28.31
C ALA A 340 13.74 6.73 29.37
N LYS A 341 13.20 6.93 30.58
CA LYS A 341 13.93 7.52 31.71
C LYS A 341 15.08 6.65 32.22
N THR A 342 14.87 5.33 32.29
CA THR A 342 15.87 4.38 32.81
C THR A 342 16.92 3.97 31.79
N ARG A 343 16.59 4.04 30.49
CA ARG A 343 17.48 3.69 29.40
C ARG A 343 17.22 4.68 28.26
N PRO A 344 17.91 5.83 28.25
CA PRO A 344 17.74 6.84 27.21
C PRO A 344 18.14 6.27 25.85
N GLY A 345 17.71 6.94 24.79
CA GLY A 345 17.93 6.54 23.41
C GLY A 345 17.25 7.50 22.45
N MET A 346 17.19 7.14 21.18
CA MET A 346 16.41 7.86 20.19
C MET A 346 14.93 7.57 20.39
N ASP A 347 14.22 8.56 20.93
CA ASP A 347 12.87 8.41 21.48
C ASP A 347 11.78 8.14 20.43
N PHE A 348 10.80 7.31 20.80
CA PHE A 348 9.47 7.32 20.21
C PHE A 348 8.77 8.63 20.60
N PHE A 349 8.61 9.55 19.65
CA PHE A 349 8.23 10.94 19.94
C PHE A 349 6.72 11.17 20.11
N PHE A 350 5.84 10.23 19.75
CA PHE A 350 4.38 10.43 19.85
C PHE A 350 3.90 10.89 21.23
N PRO A 351 4.42 10.36 22.36
CA PRO A 351 3.98 10.81 23.68
C PRO A 351 4.41 12.27 23.95
N ALA A 352 5.54 12.72 23.39
CA ALA A 352 6.02 14.10 23.48
C ALA A 352 5.23 15.03 22.57
N LEU A 353 4.95 14.61 21.34
CA LEU A 353 4.11 15.35 20.42
C LEU A 353 2.69 15.55 20.99
N SER A 354 2.09 14.50 21.56
CA SER A 354 0.77 14.57 22.19
C SER A 354 0.75 15.53 23.38
N ALA A 355 1.82 15.57 24.19
CA ALA A 355 1.95 16.51 25.30
C ALA A 355 2.17 17.96 24.81
N ALA A 356 3.04 18.16 23.82
CA ALA A 356 3.37 19.47 23.26
C ALA A 356 2.16 20.13 22.58
N VAL A 357 1.33 19.35 21.87
CA VAL A 357 0.06 19.83 21.28
C VAL A 357 -0.90 20.34 22.37
N ARG A 358 -0.83 19.79 23.59
CA ARG A 358 -1.60 20.24 24.76
C ARG A 358 -0.91 21.34 25.57
N GLY A 359 0.20 21.89 25.07
CA GLY A 359 0.97 22.95 25.74
C GLY A 359 1.90 22.48 26.86
N ASN A 360 2.09 21.17 27.04
CA ASN A 360 3.05 20.62 28.00
C ASN A 360 4.34 20.22 27.28
N PHE A 361 5.38 21.04 27.43
CA PHE A 361 6.67 20.85 26.76
C PHE A 361 7.70 20.09 27.60
N THR A 362 7.43 19.74 28.86
CA THR A 362 8.42 19.09 29.73
C THR A 362 8.99 17.81 29.12
N PHE A 363 8.12 16.97 28.54
CA PHE A 363 8.58 15.74 27.90
C PHE A 363 9.20 16.00 26.51
N ALA A 364 8.83 17.09 25.84
CA ALA A 364 9.48 17.51 24.59
C ALA A 364 10.93 17.96 24.84
N ASP A 365 11.17 18.75 25.89
CA ASP A 365 12.51 19.20 26.30
C ASP A 365 13.41 18.00 26.63
N GLU A 366 12.87 17.04 27.38
CA GLU A 366 13.55 15.78 27.68
C GLU A 366 13.92 14.97 26.42
N VAL A 367 13.01 14.91 25.43
CA VAL A 367 13.25 14.19 24.16
C VAL A 367 14.36 14.88 23.36
N ILE A 368 14.34 16.20 23.26
CA ILE A 368 15.40 16.95 22.56
C ILE A 368 16.76 16.76 23.23
N ASP A 369 16.82 16.87 24.56
CA ASP A 369 18.06 16.69 25.32
C ASP A 369 18.63 15.25 25.19
N ARG A 370 17.76 14.23 25.22
CA ARG A 370 18.20 12.84 24.98
C ARG A 370 18.63 12.61 23.53
N PHE A 371 17.91 13.17 22.56
CA PHE A 371 18.26 13.06 21.15
C PHE A 371 19.61 13.73 20.84
N ALA A 372 19.88 14.90 21.41
CA ALA A 372 21.15 15.60 21.24
C ALA A 372 22.37 14.80 21.77
N ARG A 373 22.15 13.94 22.78
CA ARG A 373 23.17 13.03 23.32
C ARG A 373 23.21 11.66 22.66
N TYR A 374 22.29 11.38 21.73
CA TYR A 374 22.23 10.09 21.08
C TYR A 374 23.31 9.97 20.00
N ASN A 375 24.14 8.93 20.11
CA ASN A 375 25.12 8.58 19.12
C ASN A 375 25.17 7.06 18.97
N VAL A 376 24.88 6.56 17.77
CA VAL A 376 24.86 5.12 17.47
C VAL A 376 26.21 4.46 17.81
N GLU A 377 27.34 5.16 17.59
CA GLU A 377 28.68 4.62 17.82
C GLU A 377 29.00 4.39 19.31
N ASP A 378 28.44 5.21 20.20
CA ASP A 378 28.68 5.10 21.64
C ASP A 378 27.96 3.88 22.24
N TYR A 379 26.77 3.55 21.72
CA TYR A 379 26.03 2.33 22.11
C TYR A 379 26.71 1.04 21.66
N GLN A 380 27.45 1.08 20.55
CA GLN A 380 28.25 -0.06 20.08
C GLN A 380 29.42 -0.36 21.01
N ARG A 381 30.11 0.68 21.50
CA ARG A 381 31.27 0.54 22.40
C ARG A 381 30.86 -0.04 23.77
N HIS A 382 29.74 0.41 24.34
CA HIS A 382 29.24 -0.15 25.60
C HIS A 382 28.82 -1.62 25.49
N SER A 383 28.27 -2.04 24.34
CA SER A 383 27.96 -3.47 24.15
C SER A 383 29.21 -4.33 23.95
N PHE A 384 30.26 -3.81 23.31
CA PHE A 384 31.52 -4.54 23.14
C PHE A 384 32.29 -4.66 24.46
N VAL A 385 32.33 -3.59 25.27
CA VAL A 385 32.95 -3.62 26.59
C VAL A 385 32.23 -4.63 27.50
N CYS A 386 30.90 -4.62 27.58
CA CYS A 386 30.17 -5.61 28.37
C CYS A 386 30.38 -7.06 27.90
N PHE A 387 30.54 -7.29 26.59
CA PHE A 387 30.81 -8.63 26.04
C PHE A 387 32.24 -9.09 26.38
N VAL A 388 33.23 -8.19 26.27
CA VAL A 388 34.63 -8.50 26.64
C VAL A 388 34.75 -8.74 28.15
N THR A 389 34.10 -7.95 29.00
CA THR A 389 34.14 -8.17 30.46
C THR A 389 33.43 -9.46 30.88
N ALA A 390 32.38 -9.89 30.16
CA ALA A 390 31.69 -11.14 30.42
C ALA A 390 32.42 -12.39 29.89
N CYS A 391 33.17 -12.27 28.77
CA CYS A 391 33.90 -13.38 28.17
C CYS A 391 35.34 -13.53 28.69
N PHE A 392 35.98 -12.44 29.16
CA PHE A 392 37.36 -12.44 29.65
C PHE A 392 37.47 -12.12 31.15
N GLY A 393 36.35 -11.92 31.84
CA GLY A 393 36.28 -11.80 33.30
C GLY A 393 36.04 -13.15 33.98
N ARG A 394 36.98 -14.09 33.85
CA ARG A 394 37.20 -15.19 34.81
C ARG A 394 38.68 -15.51 34.91
#